data_AF-A0A6H2H2K1-F1
#
_entry.id   AF-A0A6H2H2K1-F1
#
_cell.length_a   1.000
_cell.length_b   1.000
_cell.length_c   1.000
_cell.angle_alpha   90.00
_cell.angle_beta   90.00
_cell.angle_gamma   90.00
#
_symmetry.space_group_name_H-M   'P 1'
#
loop_
_entity.id
_entity.type
_entity.pdbx_description
1 polymer ?
#
loop_
_entity_poly.entity_id
_entity_poly.type
_entity_poly.pdbx_seq_one_letter_code
_entity_poly.pdbx_strand_id
1 'polypeptide(L)'
;MSVLVDALNSSKKLEINCRSPYRSPNQSCYLDLSYSMDDGASWTSTSILWTVHTWTSFLEMLEKFPFEKYDGYFSHYEETFEWHWVQEEASDRYSIFIFLKGMNSTFKAAPQQLHELAAGLKRDWKLARKAAMPAEKPRSS
;
A
#
# COMPACT_ATOMS: atom_id res chain seq x y z
N MET A 1 -7.38 -6.00 -5.19
CA MET A 1 -6.29 -5.08 -5.56
C MET A 1 -6.81 -3.69 -5.30
N SER A 2 -6.08 -2.89 -4.53
CA SER A 2 -6.54 -1.57 -4.12
C SER A 2 -5.75 -0.49 -4.83
N VAL A 3 -6.43 0.60 -5.17
CA VAL A 3 -5.91 1.63 -6.07
C VAL A 3 -6.06 3.00 -5.43
N LEU A 4 -4.97 3.76 -5.41
CA LEU A 4 -4.97 5.19 -5.17
C LEU A 4 -4.98 5.91 -6.53
N VAL A 5 -5.93 6.81 -6.72
CA VAL A 5 -6.00 7.66 -7.92
C VAL A 5 -5.57 9.06 -7.50
N ASP A 6 -4.68 9.68 -8.27
CA ASP A 6 -4.23 11.04 -7.99
C ASP A 6 -5.41 12.02 -8.05
N ALA A 7 -5.50 12.89 -7.03
CA ALA A 7 -6.61 13.83 -6.85
C ALA A 7 -6.67 14.91 -7.93
N LEU A 8 -5.56 15.18 -8.64
CA LEU A 8 -5.46 16.19 -9.69
C LEU A 8 -5.31 15.57 -11.09
N ASN A 9 -4.90 14.31 -11.19
CA ASN A 9 -4.77 13.59 -12.45
C ASN A 9 -5.35 12.17 -12.37
N SER A 10 -6.59 11.99 -12.84
CA SER A 10 -7.28 10.68 -12.78
C SER A 10 -6.65 9.57 -13.65
N SER A 11 -5.76 9.93 -14.58
CA SER A 11 -4.95 8.98 -15.36
C SER A 11 -3.79 8.40 -14.54
N LYS A 12 -3.34 9.11 -13.49
CA LYS A 12 -2.26 8.69 -12.61
C LYS A 12 -2.79 7.85 -11.46
N LYS A 13 -2.30 6.63 -11.35
CA LYS A 13 -2.80 5.61 -10.42
C LYS A 13 -1.64 4.89 -9.76
N LEU A 14 -1.86 4.45 -8.53
CA LEU A 14 -1.00 3.56 -7.78
C LEU A 14 -1.82 2.37 -7.33
N GLU A 15 -1.46 1.20 -7.80
CA GLU A 15 -2.00 -0.08 -7.37
C GLU A 15 -1.06 -0.70 -6.35
N ILE A 16 -1.63 -1.12 -5.23
CA ILE A 16 -0.90 -1.76 -4.15
C ILE A 16 -1.56 -3.11 -3.85
N ASN A 17 -0.73 -4.13 -3.68
CA ASN A 17 -1.16 -5.45 -3.27
C ASN A 17 -0.12 -6.10 -2.35
N CYS A 18 -0.56 -6.90 -1.40
CA CYS A 18 0.32 -7.70 -0.53
C CYS A 18 -0.04 -9.17 -0.72
N ARG A 19 0.81 -9.91 -1.44
CA ARG A 19 0.64 -11.35 -1.70
C ARG A 19 1.47 -12.16 -0.71
N SER A 20 0.85 -13.08 0.02
CA SER A 20 1.64 -13.98 0.86
C SER A 20 2.26 -15.10 0.02
N PRO A 21 3.59 -15.30 0.06
CA PRO A 21 4.23 -16.42 -0.63
C PRO A 21 4.03 -17.77 0.06
N TYR A 22 3.55 -17.77 1.31
CA TYR A 22 3.44 -18.99 2.12
C TYR A 22 1.99 -19.20 2.57
N ARG A 23 1.63 -20.48 2.79
CA ARG A 23 0.41 -20.83 3.54
C ARG A 23 0.51 -20.51 5.03
N SER A 24 1.71 -20.18 5.52
CA SER A 24 1.93 -19.79 6.90
C SER A 24 1.69 -18.29 7.07
N PRO A 25 0.65 -17.88 7.81
CA PRO A 25 0.17 -16.49 7.86
C PRO A 25 1.09 -15.49 8.56
N ASN A 26 2.24 -15.91 9.09
CA ASN A 26 2.99 -15.14 10.08
C ASN A 26 4.39 -14.70 9.63
N GLN A 27 4.84 -15.01 8.41
CA GLN A 27 6.23 -14.75 8.02
C GLN A 27 6.39 -13.49 7.18
N SER A 28 5.84 -13.46 5.96
CA SER A 28 6.06 -12.35 5.04
C SER A 28 4.93 -12.18 4.01
N CYS A 29 4.93 -11.04 3.31
CA CYS A 29 4.25 -10.86 2.03
C CYS A 29 5.15 -10.14 1.03
N TYR A 30 4.90 -10.39 -0.25
CA TYR A 30 5.38 -9.55 -1.33
C TYR A 30 4.44 -8.36 -1.48
N LEU A 31 4.94 -7.16 -1.21
CA LEU A 31 4.28 -5.93 -1.58
C LEU A 31 4.55 -5.68 -3.05
N ASP A 32 3.53 -5.84 -3.88
CA ASP A 32 3.57 -5.42 -5.27
C ASP A 32 3.03 -3.99 -5.36
N LEU A 33 3.80 -3.15 -6.04
CA LEU A 33 3.36 -1.81 -6.41
C LEU A 33 3.43 -1.68 -7.91
N SER A 34 2.37 -1.14 -8.48
CA SER A 34 2.32 -0.73 -9.88
C SER A 34 1.82 0.70 -9.91
N TYR A 35 2.44 1.56 -10.71
CA TYR A 35 1.90 2.90 -10.90
C TYR A 35 1.97 3.34 -12.35
N SER A 36 0.98 4.13 -12.75
CA SER A 36 0.96 4.79 -14.04
C SER A 36 1.67 6.15 -13.96
N MET A 37 2.35 6.50 -15.05
CA MET A 37 2.84 7.85 -15.29
C MET A 37 1.66 8.79 -15.62
N ASP A 38 1.94 10.08 -15.80
CA ASP A 38 0.91 11.10 -16.01
C ASP A 38 0.04 10.84 -17.27
N ASP A 39 0.51 9.99 -18.20
CA ASP A 39 -0.19 9.57 -19.42
C ASP A 39 -1.25 8.47 -19.18
N GLY A 40 -1.25 7.81 -18.02
CA GLY A 40 -2.10 6.65 -17.70
C GLY A 40 -1.84 5.38 -18.52
N ALA A 41 -0.93 5.44 -19.50
CA ALA A 41 -0.63 4.36 -20.44
C ALA A 41 0.66 3.63 -20.06
N SER A 42 1.64 4.36 -19.54
CA SER A 42 2.93 3.83 -19.13
C SER A 42 2.86 3.37 -17.68
N TRP A 43 3.05 2.08 -17.44
CA TRP A 43 3.06 1.48 -16.11
C TRP A 43 4.45 1.01 -15.73
N THR A 44 4.82 1.25 -14.47
CA THR A 44 5.97 0.56 -13.86
C THR A 44 5.52 -0.24 -12.66
N SER A 45 6.07 -1.45 -12.54
CA SER A 45 5.76 -2.38 -11.46
C SER A 45 7.02 -2.91 -10.80
N THR A 46 6.94 -3.17 -9.51
CA THR A 46 8.00 -3.81 -8.74
C THR A 46 7.44 -4.53 -7.53
N SER A 47 8.26 -5.36 -6.92
CA SER A 47 7.90 -6.16 -5.77
C SER A 47 9.01 -6.14 -4.72
N ILE A 48 8.62 -6.03 -3.46
CA ILE A 48 9.52 -6.07 -2.29
C ILE A 48 8.96 -7.03 -1.24
N LEU A 49 9.86 -7.72 -0.54
CA LEU A 49 9.47 -8.63 0.53
C LEU A 49 9.33 -7.84 1.84
N TRP A 50 8.15 -7.86 2.42
CA TRP A 50 7.84 -7.27 3.72
C TRP A 50 7.49 -8.35 4.73
N THR A 51 7.84 -8.11 6.00
CA THR A 51 7.26 -8.88 7.10
C THR A 51 5.78 -8.53 7.26
N VAL A 52 5.00 -9.43 7.87
CA VAL A 52 3.60 -9.11 8.23
C VAL A 52 3.56 -7.90 9.16
N HIS A 53 4.56 -7.73 10.04
CA HIS A 53 4.66 -6.57 10.92
C HIS A 53 4.78 -5.26 10.13
N THR A 54 5.70 -5.19 9.16
CA THR A 54 5.86 -4.01 8.28
C THR A 54 4.55 -3.69 7.57
N TRP A 55 3.91 -4.70 6.97
CA TRP A 55 2.62 -4.54 6.29
C TRP A 55 1.55 -3.99 7.22
N THR A 56 1.42 -4.51 8.44
CA THR A 56 0.44 -4.02 9.41
C THR A 56 0.73 -2.59 9.86
N SER A 57 2.00 -2.22 10.01
CA SER A 57 2.41 -0.86 10.36
C SER A 57 2.11 0.13 9.23
N PHE A 58 2.31 -0.27 7.98
CA PHE A 58 1.93 0.53 6.80
C PHE A 58 0.41 0.73 6.73
N LEU A 59 -0.37 -0.32 6.95
CA LEU A 59 -1.84 -0.21 7.00
C LEU A 59 -2.30 0.71 8.14
N GLU A 60 -1.71 0.58 9.32
CA GLU A 60 -2.03 1.46 10.45
C GLU A 60 -1.71 2.93 10.13
N MET A 61 -0.57 3.17 9.46
CA MET A 61 -0.20 4.51 8.98
C MET A 61 -1.26 5.09 8.07
N LEU A 62 -1.71 4.34 7.06
CA LEU A 62 -2.76 4.79 6.14
C LEU A 62 -4.10 5.02 6.85
N GLU A 63 -4.50 4.17 7.79
CA GLU A 63 -5.77 4.31 8.51
C GLU A 63 -5.84 5.52 9.43
N LYS A 64 -4.70 5.87 10.04
CA LYS A 64 -4.60 7.00 10.97
C LYS A 64 -4.10 8.26 10.29
N PHE A 65 -4.04 8.27 8.96
CA PHE A 65 -3.46 9.36 8.19
C PHE A 65 -4.24 10.68 8.41
N PRO A 66 -3.55 11.82 8.59
CA PRO A 66 -2.10 11.95 8.80
C PRO A 66 -1.71 11.41 10.19
N PHE A 67 -0.77 10.48 10.26
CA PHE A 67 -0.40 9.86 11.53
C PHE A 67 0.86 10.50 12.12
N GLU A 68 0.69 11.33 13.15
CA GLU A 68 1.76 12.10 13.81
C GLU A 68 2.95 11.26 14.28
N LYS A 69 2.71 9.98 14.65
CA LYS A 69 3.76 9.05 15.07
C LYS A 69 4.89 8.90 14.04
N TYR A 70 4.58 9.09 12.76
CA TYR A 70 5.51 8.91 11.65
C TYR A 70 6.13 10.23 11.16
N ASP A 71 5.76 11.39 11.73
CA ASP A 71 6.34 12.70 11.40
C ASP A 71 6.49 12.96 9.88
N GLY A 72 5.43 12.65 9.12
CA GLY A 72 5.44 12.86 7.67
C GLY A 72 6.12 11.76 6.84
N TYR A 73 6.58 10.65 7.44
CA TYR A 73 7.38 9.67 6.70
C TYR A 73 7.25 8.22 7.23
N PHE A 74 7.08 7.27 6.32
CA PHE A 74 7.12 5.84 6.58
C PHE A 74 8.18 5.17 5.69
N SER A 75 9.04 4.33 6.24
CA SER A 75 9.99 3.52 5.46
C SER A 75 10.16 2.12 5.98
N HIS A 76 10.75 1.28 5.13
CA HIS A 76 11.16 -0.07 5.47
C HIS A 76 12.68 -0.23 5.29
N TYR A 77 13.30 -1.02 6.17
CA TYR A 77 14.73 -1.33 6.15
C TYR A 77 15.20 -1.84 4.78
N GLU A 78 16.44 -1.47 4.42
CA GLU A 78 17.10 -1.58 3.10
C GLU A 78 16.78 -0.47 2.08
N GLU A 79 16.21 0.68 2.48
CA GLU A 79 16.02 1.89 1.63
C GLU A 79 15.30 1.64 0.30
N THR A 80 14.70 0.46 0.11
CA THR A 80 14.07 0.13 -1.15
C THR A 80 12.67 0.69 -1.25
N PHE A 81 12.07 1.17 -0.15
CA PHE A 81 10.75 1.81 -0.14
C PHE A 81 10.66 2.94 0.91
N GLU A 82 10.17 4.09 0.48
CA GLU A 82 9.80 5.20 1.33
C GLU A 82 8.46 5.80 0.89
N TRP A 83 7.68 6.23 1.87
CA TRP A 83 6.41 6.92 1.71
C TRP A 83 6.45 8.19 2.56
N HIS A 84 6.70 9.32 1.92
CA HIS A 84 6.75 10.64 2.55
C HIS A 84 5.51 11.45 2.21
N TRP A 85 5.04 12.32 3.10
CA TRP A 85 3.95 13.23 2.83
C TRP A 85 4.15 14.62 3.39
N VAL A 86 3.67 15.61 2.65
CA VAL A 86 3.63 17.02 3.04
C VAL A 86 2.23 17.57 2.78
N GLN A 87 1.63 18.24 3.77
CA GLN A 87 0.36 18.93 3.62
C GLN A 87 0.52 20.16 2.73
N GLU A 88 -0.43 20.41 1.82
CA GLU A 88 -0.41 21.61 0.99
C GLU A 88 -1.04 22.82 1.73
N GLU A 89 -0.35 23.96 1.77
CA GLU A 89 -0.73 25.14 2.58
C GLU A 89 -2.11 25.76 2.25
N ALA A 90 -2.74 25.37 1.15
CA ALA A 90 -4.02 25.91 0.68
C ALA A 90 -5.07 24.84 0.33
N SER A 91 -4.84 23.58 0.70
CA SER A 91 -5.80 22.50 0.46
C SER A 91 -5.83 21.48 1.61
N ASP A 92 -6.84 20.62 1.61
CA ASP A 92 -6.93 19.46 2.50
C ASP A 92 -6.13 18.25 1.97
N ARG A 93 -5.31 18.45 0.94
CA ARG A 93 -4.54 17.40 0.26
C ARG A 93 -3.10 17.36 0.73
N TYR A 94 -2.50 16.21 0.44
CA TYR A 94 -1.12 15.89 0.71
C TYR A 94 -0.41 15.57 -0.60
N SER A 95 0.83 16.04 -0.70
CA SER A 95 1.80 15.52 -1.66
C SER A 95 2.42 14.27 -1.08
N ILE A 96 2.11 13.12 -1.67
CA ILE A 96 2.64 11.81 -1.29
C ILE A 96 3.80 11.48 -2.22
N PHE A 97 5.01 11.39 -1.68
CA PHE A 97 6.21 10.99 -2.41
C PHE A 97 6.53 9.54 -2.10
N ILE A 98 6.67 8.74 -3.15
CA ILE A 98 6.97 7.32 -3.04
C ILE A 98 8.32 7.09 -3.71
N PHE A 99 9.32 6.73 -2.90
CA PHE A 99 10.62 6.26 -3.35
C PHE A 99 10.61 4.74 -3.35
N LEU A 100 11.02 4.12 -4.44
CA LEU A 100 11.03 2.67 -4.55
C LEU A 100 12.13 2.18 -5.50
N LYS A 101 13.20 1.57 -4.95
CA LYS A 101 14.36 1.06 -5.70
C LYS A 101 14.92 2.07 -6.74
N GLY A 102 15.09 3.33 -6.34
CA GLY A 102 15.59 4.40 -7.22
C GLY A 102 14.55 5.02 -8.13
N MET A 103 13.29 4.56 -8.04
CA MET A 103 12.17 5.17 -8.74
C MET A 103 11.40 6.11 -7.83
N ASN A 104 11.00 7.26 -8.36
CA ASN A 104 10.25 8.26 -7.63
C ASN A 104 8.91 8.53 -8.31
N SER A 105 7.83 8.50 -7.54
CA SER A 105 6.53 8.97 -8.00
C SER A 105 5.91 9.90 -6.96
N THR A 106 5.02 10.77 -7.42
CA THR A 106 4.31 11.72 -6.57
C THR A 106 2.83 11.66 -6.86
N PHE A 107 2.04 11.54 -5.80
CA PHE A 107 0.59 11.52 -5.85
C PHE A 107 0.02 12.65 -5.01
N LYS A 108 -1.08 13.24 -5.47
CA LYS A 108 -1.93 14.11 -4.66
C LYS A 108 -3.05 13.27 -4.07
N ALA A 109 -3.22 13.33 -2.76
CA ALA A 109 -4.28 12.59 -2.08
C ALA A 109 -4.87 13.39 -0.93
N ALA A 110 -6.20 13.35 -0.80
CA ALA A 110 -6.87 13.75 0.44
C ALA A 110 -6.80 12.60 1.47
N PRO A 111 -6.85 12.88 2.79
CA PRO A 111 -6.84 11.86 3.82
C PRO A 111 -7.88 10.75 3.60
N GLN A 112 -9.08 11.12 3.15
CA GLN A 112 -10.15 10.17 2.86
C GLN A 112 -9.75 9.13 1.80
N GLN A 113 -9.00 9.52 0.76
CA GLN A 113 -8.53 8.58 -0.26
C GLN A 113 -7.54 7.56 0.31
N LEU A 114 -6.73 7.98 1.29
CA LEU A 114 -5.75 7.11 1.96
C LEU A 114 -6.45 6.17 2.96
N HIS A 115 -7.49 6.64 3.65
CA HIS A 115 -8.34 5.78 4.48
C HIS A 115 -9.06 4.71 3.63
N GLU A 116 -9.59 5.10 2.46
CA GLU A 116 -10.21 4.17 1.51
C GLU A 116 -9.23 3.16 0.95
N LEU A 117 -8.01 3.59 0.61
CA LEU A 117 -6.92 2.71 0.23
C LEU A 117 -6.63 1.69 1.35
N ALA A 118 -6.52 2.14 2.60
CA ALA A 118 -6.28 1.26 3.74
C ALA A 118 -7.39 0.22 3.91
N ALA A 119 -8.65 0.65 3.83
CA ALA A 119 -9.81 -0.23 3.92
C ALA A 119 -9.86 -1.26 2.78
N GLY A 120 -9.51 -0.85 1.56
CA GLY A 120 -9.34 -1.73 0.41
C GLY A 120 -8.27 -2.79 0.66
N LEU A 121 -7.07 -2.36 1.07
CA LEU A 121 -5.93 -3.24 1.27
C LEU A 121 -6.18 -4.25 2.39
N LYS A 122 -6.85 -3.85 3.47
CA LYS A 122 -7.27 -4.76 4.54
C LYS A 122 -8.26 -5.82 4.05
N ARG A 123 -9.22 -5.43 3.22
CA ARG A 123 -10.20 -6.35 2.62
C ARG A 123 -9.51 -7.35 1.72
N ASP A 124 -8.64 -6.88 0.83
CA ASP A 124 -7.86 -7.70 -0.08
C ASP A 124 -6.99 -8.70 0.68
N TRP A 125 -6.28 -8.24 1.72
CA TRP A 125 -5.47 -9.08 2.58
C TRP A 125 -6.29 -10.17 3.29
N LYS A 126 -7.46 -9.82 3.82
CA LYS A 126 -8.37 -10.78 4.47
C LYS A 126 -8.88 -11.84 3.49
N LEU A 127 -9.25 -11.44 2.27
CA LEU A 127 -9.70 -12.34 1.22
C LEU A 127 -8.58 -13.29 0.77
N ALA A 128 -7.38 -12.76 0.54
CA ALA A 128 -6.21 -13.55 0.15
C ALA A 128 -5.86 -14.61 1.21
N ARG A 129 -5.92 -14.24 2.50
CA ARG A 129 -5.70 -15.19 3.60
C ARG A 129 -6.76 -16.27 3.69
N LYS A 130 -8.04 -15.92 3.49
CA LYS A 130 -9.13 -16.91 3.48
C LYS A 130 -8.95 -17.93 2.36
N ALA A 131 -8.55 -17.48 1.17
CA ALA A 131 -8.30 -18.36 0.02
C ALA A 131 -7.09 -19.29 0.21
N ALA A 132 -6.09 -18.86 0.99
CA ALA A 132 -4.87 -19.64 1.25
C ALA A 132 -5.03 -20.72 2.34
N MET A 133 -6.09 -20.69 3.15
CA MET A 133 -6.38 -21.72 4.14
C MET A 133 -7.05 -22.93 3.48
N PRO A 134 -6.52 -24.15 3.63
CA PRO A 134 -7.23 -25.34 3.16
C PRO A 134 -8.57 -25.46 3.90
N ALA A 135 -9.63 -25.85 3.19
CA ALA A 135 -10.87 -26.26 3.84
C ALA A 135 -10.51 -27.35 4.87
N GLU A 136 -10.84 -27.12 6.14
CA GLU A 136 -10.75 -28.17 7.15
C GLU A 136 -11.55 -29.37 6.61
N LYS A 137 -10.88 -30.47 6.29
CA LYS A 137 -11.59 -31.72 6.04
C LYS A 137 -12.43 -31.99 7.29
N PRO A 138 -13.74 -32.22 7.17
CA PRO A 138 -14.54 -32.60 8.33
C PRO A 138 -13.86 -33.81 8.96
N ARG A 139 -13.59 -33.73 10.26
CA ARG A 139 -13.07 -34.87 11.02
C ARG A 139 -14.12 -35.97 10.92
N SER A 140 -13.83 -36.98 10.12
CA SER A 140 -14.58 -38.23 10.09
C SER A 140 -14.61 -38.74 11.53
N SER A 141 -15.80 -38.71 12.13
CA SER A 141 -16.07 -39.30 13.44
C SER A 141 -16.26 -40.80 13.28
#